data_AF-C5KA83-F1
#
_entry.id   AF-C5KA83-F1
#
_cell.length_a   1.000
_cell.length_b   1.000
_cell.length_c   1.000
_cell.angle_alpha   90.00
_cell.angle_beta   90.00
_cell.angle_gamma   90.00
#
_symmetry.space_group_name_H-M   'P 1'
#
loop_
_entity.id
_entity.type
_entity.pdbx_description
1 polymer ?
#
loop_
_entity_poly.entity_id
_entity_poly.type
_entity_poly.pdbx_seq_one_letter_code
_entity_poly.pdbx_strand_id
1 'polypeptide(L)'
;MAISVFPGTGEHLTIVSQDRRLCWFDNELGNKPWKTWRYHKRVVRDVEFHPLAAGRLPLMATCSDDGSAHIFHAKVYNDAMSNPLVVPVKKLRPKDGGRILSCSWHPHQPWVLLTMGDGRVQLWV
;
A
#
# COMPACT_ATOMS: atom_id res chain seq x y z
N MET A 1 -2.01 -3.05 12.59
CA MET A 1 -1.37 -1.76 12.27
C MET A 1 -0.12 -2.12 11.51
N ALA A 2 0.06 -1.59 10.31
CA ALA A 2 1.21 -1.87 9.47
C ALA A 2 1.79 -0.55 8.97
N ILE A 3 3.08 -0.59 8.64
CA ILE A 3 3.86 0.56 8.19
C ILE A 3 4.69 0.12 6.99
N SER A 4 4.81 0.99 5.99
CA SER A 4 5.72 0.80 4.88
C SER A 4 6.46 2.09 4.60
N VAL A 5 7.79 2.01 4.51
CA VAL A 5 8.66 3.14 4.18
C VAL A 5 8.83 3.19 2.67
N PHE A 6 8.65 4.37 2.08
CA PHE A 6 8.82 4.55 0.66
C PHE A 6 10.27 4.25 0.26
N PRO A 7 10.50 3.38 -0.75
CA PRO A 7 11.85 3.03 -1.16
C PRO A 7 12.56 4.21 -1.81
N GLY A 8 13.81 4.46 -1.41
CA GLY A 8 14.62 5.58 -1.91
C GLY A 8 15.19 6.40 -0.77
N THR A 9 14.72 7.63 -0.61
CA THR A 9 15.20 8.56 0.45
C THR A 9 14.82 8.12 1.86
N GLY A 10 13.71 7.37 2.01
CA GLY A 10 13.19 6.97 3.32
C GLY A 10 12.40 8.06 4.05
N GLU A 11 12.25 9.24 3.47
CA GLU A 11 11.57 10.40 4.09
C GLU A 11 10.04 10.30 4.09
N HIS A 12 9.49 9.49 3.18
CA HIS A 12 8.06 9.24 3.13
C HIS A 12 7.73 7.85 3.65
N LEU A 13 6.63 7.75 4.37
CA LEU A 13 6.13 6.48 4.87
C LEU A 13 4.61 6.48 4.92
N THR A 14 4.04 5.29 4.86
CA THR A 14 2.61 5.08 5.01
C THR A 14 2.32 4.20 6.20
N ILE A 15 1.24 4.53 6.91
CA ILE A 15 0.73 3.75 8.04
C ILE A 15 -0.73 3.44 7.78
N VAL A 16 -1.11 2.20 8.05
CA VAL A 16 -2.51 1.76 8.01
C VAL A 16 -3.02 1.35 9.38
N SER A 17 -4.27 1.68 9.64
CA SER A 17 -4.90 1.58 10.95
C SER A 17 -6.21 0.79 10.93
N GLN A 18 -6.65 0.39 12.13
CA GLN A 18 -7.90 -0.33 12.32
C GLN A 18 -9.14 0.54 12.07
N ASP A 19 -9.02 1.86 12.15
CA ASP A 19 -10.11 2.80 11.85
C ASP A 19 -10.24 3.13 10.34
N ARG A 20 -9.65 2.26 9.50
CA ARG A 20 -9.77 2.22 8.02
C ARG A 20 -8.96 3.29 7.29
N ARG A 21 -7.97 3.88 7.94
CA ARG A 21 -7.15 4.93 7.34
C ARG A 21 -5.89 4.35 6.74
N LEU A 22 -5.51 4.94 5.61
CA LEU A 22 -4.16 4.98 5.09
C LEU A 22 -3.67 6.41 5.33
N CYS A 23 -2.64 6.59 6.14
CA CYS A 23 -2.02 7.87 6.42
C CYS A 23 -0.65 7.91 5.75
N TRP A 24 -0.39 8.92 4.93
CA TRP A 24 0.93 9.18 4.36
C TRP A 24 1.59 10.31 5.12
N PHE A 25 2.81 10.06 5.54
CA PHE A 25 3.66 11.01 6.24
C PHE A 25 4.80 11.44 5.34
N ASP A 26 5.17 12.68 5.52
CA ASP A 26 6.35 13.31 4.94
C ASP A 26 7.14 13.86 6.13
N ASN A 27 8.32 13.32 6.34
CA ASN A 27 9.15 13.63 7.50
C ASN A 27 9.58 15.11 7.52
N GLU A 28 9.64 15.77 6.36
CA GLU A 28 9.96 17.20 6.27
C GLU A 28 8.79 18.08 6.72
N LEU A 29 7.54 17.59 6.64
CA LEU A 29 6.33 18.31 7.06
C LEU A 29 5.98 18.07 8.54
N GLY A 30 6.75 17.23 9.24
CA GLY A 30 6.64 16.96 10.67
C GLY A 30 5.79 15.72 11.02
N ASN A 31 5.21 15.71 12.22
CA ASN A 31 4.62 14.50 12.83
C ASN A 31 3.13 14.28 12.52
N LYS A 32 2.53 15.08 11.64
CA LYS A 32 1.13 14.92 11.22
C LYS A 32 1.09 14.28 9.83
N PRO A 33 0.07 13.46 9.51
CA PRO A 33 -0.09 12.93 8.16
C PRO A 33 -0.20 14.09 7.17
N TRP A 34 0.62 14.07 6.12
CA TRP A 34 0.46 14.96 4.96
C TRP A 34 -0.92 14.75 4.33
N LYS A 35 -1.31 13.47 4.18
CA LYS A 35 -2.62 13.11 3.63
C LYS A 35 -3.14 11.81 4.23
N THR A 36 -4.47 11.70 4.29
CA THR A 36 -5.17 10.52 4.79
C THR A 36 -6.23 10.10 3.77
N TRP A 37 -6.31 8.80 3.48
CA TRP A 37 -7.35 8.20 2.64
C TRP A 37 -8.12 7.11 3.39
N ARG A 38 -9.34 6.84 2.92
CA ARG A 38 -10.24 5.81 3.46
C ARG A 38 -10.88 4.99 2.33
N TYR A 39 -10.10 4.16 1.67
CA TYR A 39 -10.57 3.33 0.54
C TYR A 39 -11.21 2.01 0.95
N HIS A 40 -10.92 1.54 2.16
CA HIS A 40 -11.46 0.28 2.67
C HIS A 40 -12.69 0.48 3.54
N LYS A 41 -13.61 -0.49 3.49
CA LYS A 41 -14.85 -0.48 4.28
C LYS A 41 -14.65 -1.05 5.68
N ARG A 42 -13.57 -1.80 5.92
CA ARG A 42 -13.19 -2.44 7.19
C ARG A 42 -11.70 -2.20 7.50
N VAL A 43 -11.23 -2.76 8.61
CA VAL A 43 -9.83 -2.68 9.09
C VAL A 43 -8.85 -2.90 7.94
N VAL A 44 -7.92 -1.96 7.75
CA VAL A 44 -6.80 -2.14 6.82
C VAL A 44 -5.73 -2.92 7.57
N ARG A 45 -5.31 -4.04 6.98
CA ARG A 45 -4.44 -5.02 7.62
C ARG A 45 -2.98 -4.75 7.31
N ASP A 46 -2.70 -4.41 6.06
CA ASP A 46 -1.35 -4.27 5.57
C ASP A 46 -1.22 -3.18 4.51
N VAL A 47 0.01 -2.69 4.36
CA VAL A 47 0.43 -1.74 3.32
C VAL A 47 1.86 -2.05 2.92
N GLU A 48 2.13 -2.06 1.61
CA GLU A 48 3.49 -2.31 1.13
C GLU A 48 3.76 -1.55 -0.17
N PHE A 49 4.90 -0.85 -0.21
CA PHE A 49 5.47 -0.32 -1.44
C PHE A 49 6.18 -1.41 -2.23
N HIS A 50 6.09 -1.35 -3.56
CA HIS A 50 6.86 -2.24 -4.42
C HIS A 50 8.36 -2.01 -4.20
N PRO A 51 9.17 -3.08 -4.04
CA PRO A 51 10.60 -2.93 -3.77
C PRO A 51 11.37 -2.32 -4.94
N LEU A 52 12.48 -1.66 -4.60
CA LEU A 52 13.35 -0.92 -5.52
C LEU A 52 14.13 -1.82 -6.49
N ALA A 53 14.32 -3.10 -6.15
CA ALA A 53 15.19 -4.05 -6.87
C ALA A 53 14.76 -4.33 -8.33
N ALA A 54 13.60 -3.81 -8.76
CA ALA A 54 12.99 -4.01 -10.07
C ALA A 54 13.16 -2.86 -11.07
N GLY A 55 13.87 -1.80 -10.70
CA GLY A 55 13.59 -0.48 -11.27
C GLY A 55 12.36 0.13 -10.59
N ARG A 56 12.26 1.46 -10.63
CA ARG A 56 11.34 2.23 -9.79
C ARG A 56 9.89 2.08 -10.25
N LEU A 57 9.22 0.97 -9.94
CA LEU A 57 7.78 0.85 -10.09
C LEU A 57 7.11 1.65 -8.98
N PRO A 58 6.41 2.77 -9.29
CA PRO A 58 5.75 3.59 -8.29
C PRO A 58 4.44 2.91 -7.87
N LEU A 59 4.52 1.74 -7.24
CA LEU A 59 3.37 0.93 -6.85
C LEU A 59 3.29 0.77 -5.33
N MET A 60 2.08 0.77 -4.82
CA MET A 60 1.78 0.48 -3.41
C MET A 60 0.50 -0.35 -3.35
N ALA A 61 0.47 -1.33 -2.46
CA ALA A 61 -0.71 -2.15 -2.18
C ALA A 61 -1.18 -1.91 -0.74
N THR A 62 -2.49 -1.99 -0.54
CA THR A 62 -3.10 -2.13 0.80
C THR A 62 -4.07 -3.30 0.79
N CYS A 63 -4.22 -4.01 1.90
CA CYS A 63 -5.19 -5.09 2.02
C CYS A 63 -6.06 -4.96 3.29
N SER A 64 -7.23 -5.59 3.31
CA SER A 64 -8.21 -5.36 4.37
C SER A 64 -9.09 -6.57 4.68
N ASP A 65 -9.69 -6.53 5.88
CA ASP A 65 -10.78 -7.39 6.29
C ASP A 65 -12.06 -7.23 5.42
N ASP A 66 -12.14 -6.20 4.57
CA ASP A 66 -13.25 -6.04 3.61
C ASP A 66 -13.15 -6.96 2.37
N GLY A 67 -12.12 -7.81 2.35
CA GLY A 67 -11.87 -8.78 1.28
C GLY A 67 -11.40 -8.16 -0.02
N SER A 68 -10.81 -6.97 0.05
CA SER A 68 -10.17 -6.35 -1.09
C SER A 68 -8.74 -5.93 -0.81
N ALA A 69 -7.94 -5.89 -1.87
CA ALA A 69 -6.70 -5.14 -1.92
C ALA A 69 -6.85 -3.97 -2.89
N HIS A 70 -6.29 -2.81 -2.55
CA HIS A 70 -6.21 -1.68 -3.48
C HIS A 70 -4.77 -1.51 -3.92
N ILE A 71 -4.59 -1.33 -5.22
CA ILE A 71 -3.32 -1.01 -5.84
C ILE A 71 -3.33 0.46 -6.20
N PHE A 72 -2.24 1.14 -5.87
CA PHE A 72 -2.03 2.56 -6.10
C PHE A 72 -0.80 2.76 -6.97
N HIS A 73 -0.89 3.73 -7.87
CA HIS A 73 0.30 4.44 -8.33
C HIS A 73 0.73 5.39 -7.21
N ALA A 74 1.93 5.22 -6.68
CA ALA A 74 2.49 6.00 -5.57
C ALA A 74 3.89 6.47 -5.94
N LYS A 75 4.01 7.75 -6.31
CA LYS A 75 5.25 8.37 -6.77
C LYS A 75 5.65 9.52 -5.88
N VAL A 76 6.89 9.50 -5.42
CA VAL A 76 7.57 10.63 -4.79
C VAL A 76 8.49 11.27 -5.82
N TYR A 77 8.45 12.59 -5.91
CA TYR A 77 9.31 13.37 -6.79
C TYR A 77 10.64 13.68 -6.10
N ASN A 78 11.70 13.89 -6.88
CA ASN A 78 13.03 14.18 -6.34
C ASN A 78 13.24 15.67 -6.03
N ASP A 79 12.31 16.54 -6.44
CA ASP A 79 12.35 17.98 -6.15
C ASP A 79 11.55 18.31 -4.88
N ALA A 80 12.05 19.26 -4.10
CA ALA A 80 11.47 19.66 -2.81
C ALA A 80 10.10 20.38 -2.94
N MET A 81 9.69 20.76 -4.15
CA MET A 81 8.47 21.54 -4.37
C MET A 81 7.26 20.68 -4.75
N SER A 82 7.48 19.42 -5.15
CA SER A 82 6.43 18.53 -5.65
C SER A 82 5.92 17.59 -4.58
N ASN A 83 4.63 17.71 -4.29
CA ASN A 83 3.94 16.76 -3.41
C ASN A 83 3.91 15.33 -4.02
N PRO A 84 3.89 14.27 -3.19
CA PRO A 84 3.70 12.91 -3.67
C PRO A 84 2.41 12.73 -4.49
N LEU A 85 2.48 11.97 -5.59
CA LEU A 85 1.32 11.59 -6.40
C LEU A 85 0.84 10.19 -5.99
N VAL A 86 -0.37 10.10 -5.43
CA VAL A 86 -1.00 8.84 -5.00
C VAL A 86 -2.37 8.69 -5.64
N VAL A 87 -2.51 7.70 -6.54
CA VAL A 87 -3.73 7.48 -7.34
C VAL A 87 -4.12 6.00 -7.27
N PRO A 88 -5.37 5.65 -6.90
CA PRO A 88 -5.83 4.27 -6.97
C PRO A 88 -5.92 3.83 -8.43
N VAL A 89 -5.31 2.70 -8.79
CA VAL A 89 -5.29 2.17 -10.17
C VAL A 89 -6.09 0.90 -10.32
N LYS A 90 -6.19 0.08 -9.27
CA LYS A 90 -6.94 -1.17 -9.32
C LYS A 90 -7.48 -1.56 -7.95
N LYS A 91 -8.63 -2.23 -7.94
CA LYS A 91 -9.15 -2.94 -6.79
C LYS A 91 -9.18 -4.44 -7.10
N LEU A 92 -8.48 -5.23 -6.30
CA LEU A 92 -8.43 -6.68 -6.38
C LEU A 92 -9.41 -7.27 -5.38
N ARG A 93 -10.16 -8.28 -5.81
CA ARG A 93 -11.08 -9.06 -4.97
C ARG A 93 -10.98 -10.54 -5.35
N PRO A 94 -10.47 -11.39 -4.44
CA PRO A 94 -10.56 -12.84 -4.57
C PRO A 94 -12.00 -13.30 -4.85
N LYS A 95 -12.18 -14.23 -5.80
CA LYS A 95 -13.52 -14.75 -6.14
C LYS A 95 -14.19 -15.43 -4.95
N ASP A 96 -13.42 -16.18 -4.19
CA ASP A 96 -13.91 -16.93 -3.03
C ASP A 96 -14.11 -16.04 -1.79
N GLY A 97 -13.86 -14.73 -1.91
CA GLY A 97 -14.01 -13.76 -0.84
C GLY A 97 -13.07 -14.00 0.34
N GLY A 98 -13.49 -13.56 1.52
CA GLY A 98 -12.72 -13.66 2.75
C GLY A 98 -11.83 -12.44 3.03
N ARG A 99 -11.32 -12.36 4.25
CA ARG A 99 -10.43 -11.27 4.71
C ARG A 99 -9.05 -11.43 4.08
N ILE A 100 -8.37 -10.32 3.77
CA ILE A 100 -6.97 -10.34 3.32
C ILE A 100 -6.08 -9.82 4.45
N LEU A 101 -5.15 -10.66 4.90
CA LEU A 101 -4.32 -10.42 6.09
C LEU A 101 -3.00 -9.73 5.78
N SER A 102 -2.40 -10.02 4.63
CA SER A 102 -1.17 -9.36 4.17
C SER A 102 -1.13 -9.25 2.64
N CYS A 103 -0.31 -8.31 2.15
CA CYS A 103 0.04 -8.19 0.74
C CYS A 103 1.56 -8.11 0.60
N SER A 104 2.13 -8.86 -0.35
CA SER A 104 3.57 -8.83 -0.64
C SER A 104 3.85 -8.71 -2.14
N TRP A 105 4.70 -7.77 -2.54
CA TRP A 105 5.11 -7.57 -3.93
C TRP A 105 6.19 -8.56 -4.35
N HIS A 106 6.11 -9.01 -5.60
CA HIS A 106 7.23 -9.70 -6.23
C HIS A 106 8.43 -8.73 -6.37
N PRO A 107 9.68 -9.19 -6.16
CA PRO A 107 10.85 -8.30 -6.11
C PRO A 107 11.16 -7.55 -7.41
N HIS A 108 10.67 -8.05 -8.55
CA HIS A 108 11.01 -7.54 -9.89
C HIS A 108 9.81 -7.24 -10.81
N GLN A 109 8.62 -7.69 -10.45
CA GLN A 109 7.47 -7.70 -11.37
C GLN A 109 6.28 -7.09 -10.66
N PRO A 110 5.33 -6.45 -11.35
CA PRO A 110 4.17 -5.80 -10.74
C PRO A 110 3.11 -6.81 -10.27
N TRP A 111 3.55 -7.92 -9.68
CA TRP A 111 2.72 -8.98 -9.16
C TRP A 111 2.59 -8.87 -7.65
N VAL A 112 1.40 -9.14 -7.13
CA VAL A 112 1.13 -9.08 -5.70
C VAL A 112 0.61 -10.42 -5.19
N LEU A 113 1.20 -10.89 -4.10
CA LEU A 113 0.75 -12.03 -3.32
C LEU A 113 -0.17 -11.54 -2.21
N LEU A 114 -1.35 -12.14 -2.09
CA LEU A 114 -2.33 -11.83 -1.04
C LEU A 114 -2.49 -13.05 -0.15
N THR A 115 -2.24 -12.90 1.15
CA THR A 115 -2.50 -13.94 2.15
C THR A 115 -3.90 -13.78 2.71
N MET A 116 -4.70 -14.81 2.58
CA MET A 116 -6.10 -14.84 2.98
C MET A 116 -6.26 -15.23 4.45
N GLY A 117 -7.39 -14.85 5.05
CA GLY A 117 -7.72 -15.18 6.44
C GLY A 117 -7.88 -16.67 6.74
N ASP A 118 -8.07 -17.49 5.72
CA ASP A 118 -8.19 -18.94 5.78
C ASP A 118 -6.88 -19.68 5.45
N GLY A 119 -5.77 -18.95 5.32
CA GLY A 119 -4.44 -19.52 5.04
C GLY A 119 -4.12 -19.71 3.56
N ARG A 120 -5.05 -19.44 2.64
CA ARG A 120 -4.75 -19.47 1.20
C ARG A 120 -3.87 -18.29 0.80
N VAL A 121 -3.08 -18.48 -0.26
CA VAL A 121 -2.30 -17.41 -0.89
C VAL A 121 -2.72 -17.29 -2.35
N GLN A 122 -2.94 -16.06 -2.82
CA GLN A 122 -3.28 -15.77 -4.20
C GLN A 122 -2.26 -14.83 -4.83
N LEU A 123 -1.66 -15.27 -5.94
CA LEU A 123 -0.83 -14.43 -6.79
C LEU A 123 -1.71 -13.71 -7.81
N TRP A 124 -1.49 -12.40 -7.96
CA TRP A 124 -2.10 -11.55 -8.98
C TRP A 124 -0.99 -11.04 -9.90
N VAL A 125 -1.13 -11.26 -11.20
CA VAL A 125 -0.16 -10.89 -12.24
C VAL A 125 -0.65 -9.79 -13.16
#